data_AF-A0A526XN14-F1
#
_entry.id   AF-A0A526XN14-F1
#
_cell.length_a   1.000
_cell.length_b   1.000
_cell.length_c   1.000
_cell.angle_alpha   90.00
_cell.angle_beta   90.00
_cell.angle_gamma   90.00
#
_symmetry.space_group_name_H-M   'P 1'
#
loop_
_entity.id
_entity.type
_entity.pdbx_description
1 polymer ?
#
loop_
_entity_poly.entity_id
_entity_poly.type
_entity_poly.pdbx_seq_one_letter_code
_entity_poly.pdbx_strand_id
1 'polypeptide(L)'
;YRLLTEQARFPPEDIVFDPNIFAIATGIDEHNNYGADFIEAARQITATLPHVHISGGVSNLSFSFRGNELVREAMHAVFLY
;
A
#
# COMPACT_ATOMS: atom_id res chain seq x y z
N TYR A 1 -11.86 11.01 -5.37
CA TYR A 1 -13.21 10.41 -5.31
C TYR A 1 -14.23 11.21 -6.12
N ARG A 2 -14.70 12.39 -5.66
CA ARG A 2 -15.75 13.18 -6.35
C ARG A 2 -15.49 13.47 -7.83
N LEU A 3 -14.25 13.79 -8.21
CA LEU A 3 -13.90 14.00 -9.63
C LEU A 3 -14.20 12.76 -10.48
N LEU A 4 -13.89 11.56 -9.97
CA LEU A 4 -14.14 10.30 -10.67
C LEU A 4 -15.63 9.94 -10.63
N THR A 5 -16.26 9.98 -9.46
CA THR A 5 -17.63 9.49 -9.28
C THR A 5 -18.70 10.47 -9.76
N GLU A 6 -18.54 11.78 -9.52
CA GLU A 6 -19.55 12.80 -9.85
C GLU A 6 -19.35 13.37 -11.26
N GLN A 7 -18.10 13.66 -11.66
CA GLN A 7 -17.83 14.32 -12.94
C GLN A 7 -17.61 13.32 -14.07
N ALA A 8 -16.74 12.33 -13.85
CA ALA A 8 -16.45 11.29 -14.85
C ALA A 8 -17.45 10.12 -14.82
N ARG A 9 -18.34 10.07 -13.82
CA ARG A 9 -19.32 8.98 -13.61
C ARG A 9 -18.68 7.59 -13.57
N PHE A 10 -17.47 7.52 -13.02
CA PHE A 10 -16.74 6.27 -12.84
C PHE A 10 -17.28 5.52 -11.62
N PRO A 11 -17.68 4.24 -11.76
CA PRO A 11 -18.15 3.45 -10.63
C PRO A 11 -17.08 3.36 -9.53
N PRO A 12 -17.42 3.58 -8.25
CA PRO A 12 -16.43 3.55 -7.17
C PRO A 12 -15.80 2.17 -6.96
N GLU A 13 -16.52 1.08 -7.26
CA GLU A 13 -16.01 -0.31 -7.26
C GLU A 13 -14.93 -0.56 -8.31
N ASP A 14 -14.82 0.28 -9.33
CA ASP A 14 -13.75 0.20 -10.33
C ASP A 14 -12.52 1.03 -9.91
N ILE A 15 -12.57 1.77 -8.80
CA ILE A 15 -11.47 2.60 -8.32
C ILE A 15 -10.55 1.77 -7.41
N VAL A 16 -9.30 1.64 -7.84
CA VAL A 16 -8.22 1.06 -7.04
C VAL A 16 -7.25 2.16 -6.64
N PHE A 17 -7.12 2.41 -5.33
CA PHE A 17 -6.08 3.29 -4.80
C PHE A 17 -4.80 2.52 -4.50
N ASP A 18 -3.66 3.13 -4.81
CA ASP A 18 -2.34 2.68 -4.36
C ASP A 18 -1.75 3.76 -3.44
N PRO A 19 -1.76 3.56 -2.11
CA PRO A 19 -1.11 4.46 -1.15
C PRO A 19 0.42 4.50 -1.24
N ASN A 20 1.02 3.68 -2.10
CA ASN A 20 2.45 3.44 -2.31
C ASN A 20 3.09 2.59 -1.21
N ILE A 21 3.52 1.39 -1.58
CA ILE A 21 4.42 0.57 -0.77
C ILE A 21 5.86 0.98 -1.08
N PHE A 22 6.54 1.56 -0.09
CA PHE A 22 7.96 1.93 -0.17
C PHE A 22 8.85 0.94 0.59
N ALA A 23 10.14 0.96 0.26
CA ALA A 23 11.14 0.13 0.92
C ALA A 23 11.35 0.57 2.37
N ILE A 24 11.44 -0.41 3.29
CA ILE A 24 11.83 -0.20 4.69
C ILE A 24 13.22 -0.75 4.96
N ALA A 25 13.75 -0.52 6.17
CA ALA A 25 15.10 -0.94 6.56
C ALA A 25 16.19 -0.46 5.59
N THR A 26 16.05 0.76 5.06
CA THR A 26 16.99 1.35 4.09
C THR A 26 18.22 1.99 4.76
N GLY A 27 18.26 2.03 6.10
CA GLY A 27 19.25 2.78 6.87
C GLY A 27 18.95 4.29 7.00
N ILE A 28 17.73 4.72 6.65
CA ILE A 28 17.23 6.10 6.80
C ILE A 28 16.06 6.04 7.77
N ASP A 29 16.14 6.76 8.89
CA ASP A 29 15.18 6.63 10.00
C ASP A 29 13.76 7.03 9.61
N GLU A 30 13.64 8.02 8.71
CA GLU A 30 12.38 8.50 8.17
C GLU A 30 11.60 7.42 7.41
N HIS A 31 12.27 6.36 6.94
CA HIS A 31 11.63 5.27 6.19
C HIS A 31 11.09 4.15 7.08
N ASN A 32 11.37 4.19 8.39
CA ASN A 32 11.01 3.10 9.31
C ASN A 32 9.50 2.86 9.38
N ASN A 33 8.69 3.90 9.17
CA ASN A 33 7.24 3.82 9.34
C ASN A 33 6.46 3.55 8.04
N TYR A 34 7.10 3.52 6.88
CA TYR A 34 6.39 3.44 5.59
C TYR A 34 5.44 2.24 5.45
N GLY A 35 5.80 1.09 6.04
CA GLY A 35 4.91 -0.07 6.06
C GLY A 35 3.63 0.18 6.88
N ALA A 36 3.78 0.78 8.07
CA ALA A 36 2.64 1.11 8.93
C ALA A 36 1.78 2.23 8.31
N ASP A 37 2.41 3.22 7.68
CA ASP A 37 1.73 4.32 7.01
C ASP A 37 0.84 3.82 5.86
N PHE A 38 1.31 2.84 5.08
CA PHE A 38 0.48 2.20 4.05
C PHE A 38 -0.77 1.53 4.64
N ILE A 39 -0.60 0.75 5.72
CA ILE A 39 -1.71 0.03 6.37
C ILE A 39 -2.74 1.03 6.92
N GLU A 40 -2.28 2.09 7.57
CA GLU A 40 -3.16 3.12 8.12
C GLU A 40 -3.85 3.93 7.01
N ALA A 41 -3.15 4.27 5.92
CA ALA A 41 -3.75 4.91 4.76
C ALA A 41 -4.82 4.02 4.11
N ALA A 42 -4.55 2.73 3.93
CA ALA A 42 -5.51 1.76 3.40
C ALA A 42 -6.77 1.70 4.27
N ARG A 43 -6.61 1.67 5.60
CA ARG A 43 -7.71 1.70 6.57
C ARG A 43 -8.53 2.99 6.46
N GLN A 44 -7.87 4.16 6.39
CA GLN A 44 -8.57 5.44 6.31
C GLN A 44 -9.31 5.60 4.98
N ILE A 45 -8.69 5.22 3.86
CA ILE A 45 -9.30 5.30 2.53
C ILE A 45 -10.56 4.44 2.47
N THR A 46 -10.46 3.17 2.87
CA THR A 46 -11.61 2.24 2.82
C THR A 46 -12.73 2.61 3.81
N ALA A 47 -12.39 3.24 4.94
CA ALA A 47 -13.37 3.74 5.90
C ALA A 47 -14.11 5.01 5.43
N THR A 48 -13.47 5.84 4.61
CA THR A 48 -14.01 7.15 4.20
C THR A 48 -14.57 7.16 2.78
N LEU A 49 -14.08 6.27 1.90
CA LEU A 49 -14.47 6.19 0.50
C LEU A 49 -15.10 4.81 0.24
N PRO A 50 -16.44 4.70 0.25
CA PRO A 50 -17.10 3.41 0.11
C PRO A 50 -16.88 2.80 -1.28
N HIS A 51 -16.86 1.48 -1.32
CA HIS A 51 -16.72 0.60 -2.49
C HIS A 51 -15.34 0.56 -3.17
N VAL A 52 -14.41 1.44 -2.81
CA VAL A 52 -13.08 1.46 -3.44
C VAL A 52 -12.21 0.29 -2.97
N HIS A 53 -11.20 -0.02 -3.76
CA HIS A 53 -10.21 -1.04 -3.46
C HIS A 53 -8.84 -0.44 -3.17
N ILE A 54 -8.00 -1.20 -2.46
CA ILE A 54 -6.60 -0.89 -2.21
C ILE A 54 -5.73 -1.90 -2.96
N SER A 55 -4.67 -1.42 -3.59
CA SER A 55 -3.60 -2.23 -4.16
C SER A 55 -2.24 -1.66 -3.74
N GLY A 56 -1.18 -2.41 -3.99
CA GLY A 56 0.18 -1.98 -3.76
C GLY A 56 1.21 -2.99 -4.25
N GLY A 57 2.36 -2.50 -4.70
CA GLY A 57 3.49 -3.34 -5.10
C GLY A 57 4.23 -3.94 -3.90
N VAL A 58 3.76 -5.06 -3.35
CA VAL A 58 4.29 -5.70 -2.13
C VAL A 58 5.81 -5.93 -2.17
N SER A 59 6.35 -6.30 -3.33
CA SER A 59 7.78 -6.52 -3.54
C SER A 59 8.68 -5.32 -3.27
N ASN A 60 8.14 -4.09 -3.27
CA ASN A 60 8.88 -2.87 -2.98
C ASN A 60 9.29 -2.78 -1.50
N LEU A 61 8.44 -3.30 -0.59
CA LEU A 61 8.67 -3.24 0.86
C LEU A 61 10.04 -3.81 1.25
N SER A 62 10.41 -4.93 0.61
CA SER A 62 11.59 -5.72 0.93
C SER A 62 12.78 -5.46 0.01
N PHE A 63 12.80 -4.32 -0.70
CA PHE A 63 13.87 -3.97 -1.63
C PHE A 63 15.26 -3.98 -0.98
N SER A 64 15.37 -3.54 0.28
CA SER A 64 16.61 -3.50 1.06
C SER A 64 17.22 -4.89 1.31
N PHE A 65 16.46 -5.96 1.09
CA PHE A 65 16.87 -7.35 1.31
C PHE A 65 17.05 -8.14 0.00
N ARG A 66 17.27 -7.45 -1.13
CA ARG A 66 17.57 -8.09 -2.42
C ARG A 66 18.69 -9.13 -2.28
N GLY A 67 18.46 -10.33 -2.83
CA GLY A 67 19.37 -11.47 -2.70
C GLY A 67 19.07 -12.40 -1.53
N ASN A 68 18.14 -12.03 -0.64
CA ASN A 68 17.66 -12.88 0.44
C ASN A 68 16.15 -13.14 0.31
N GLU A 69 15.77 -13.99 -0.63
CA GLU A 69 14.35 -14.25 -0.95
C GLU A 69 13.56 -14.81 0.24
N LEU A 70 14.18 -15.62 1.10
CA LEU A 70 13.53 -16.14 2.31
C LEU A 70 13.03 -15.00 3.23
N VAL A 71 13.86 -13.99 3.46
CA VAL A 71 13.46 -12.82 4.25
C VAL A 71 12.42 -12.00 3.50
N ARG A 72 12.57 -11.82 2.19
CA ARG A 72 11.63 -11.03 1.39
C ARG A 72 10.23 -11.64 1.40
N GLU A 73 10.11 -12.94 1.16
CA GLU A 73 8.83 -13.66 1.19
C GLU A 73 8.20 -13.63 2.59
N ALA A 74 9.01 -13.80 3.65
CA ALA A 74 8.52 -13.68 5.02
C ALA A 74 7.98 -12.28 5.33
N MET A 75 8.67 -11.22 4.89
CA MET A 75 8.19 -9.85 5.02
C MET A 75 6.88 -9.62 4.26
N HIS A 76 6.74 -10.19 3.06
CA HIS A 76 5.51 -10.07 2.26
C HIS A 76 4.34 -10.74 2.97
N ALA A 77 4.54 -11.94 3.52
CA ALA A 77 3.51 -12.65 4.26
C ALA A 77 3.06 -11.89 5.51
N VAL A 78 4.00 -11.32 6.28
CA VAL A 78 3.69 -10.51 7.47
C VAL A 78 2.98 -9.21 7.10
N PHE A 79 3.34 -8.60 5.98
CA PHE A 79 2.71 -7.35 5.55
C PHE A 79 1.27 -7.54 5.06
N LEU A 80 0.94 -8.72 4.52
CA LEU A 80 -0.37 -9.02 3.96
C LEU A 80 -1.39 -9.60 4.96
N TYR A 81 -0.94 -10.06 6.13
CA TYR A 81 -1.77 -10.72 7.14
C TYR A 81 -2.09 -9.80 8.32
#